data_AF-A0AAC9S521-F1
#
_entry.id   AF-A0AAC9S521-F1
#
_cell.length_a   1.000
_cell.length_b   1.000
_cell.length_c   1.000
_cell.angle_alpha   90.00
_cell.angle_beta   90.00
_cell.angle_gamma   90.00
#
_symmetry.space_group_name_H-M   'P 1'
#
loop_
_entity.id
_entity.type
_entity.pdbx_description
1 polymer ?
#
loop_
_entity_poly.entity_id
_entity_poly.type
_entity_poly.pdbx_seq_one_letter_code
_entity_poly.pdbx_strand_id
1 'polypeptide(L)' 'MAELTNAAEMANAVGIDPETFREGLRDSDFPWHEPPDDWTVETDSRQHEAMRTVLLVLLLKLREKENRT' A
#
# COMPACT_ATOMS: atom_id res chain seq x y z
N MET A 1 21.96 -4.99 5.60
CA MET A 1 21.26 -5.04 4.29
C MET A 1 19.90 -4.43 4.53
N ALA A 2 19.46 -3.49 3.69
CA ALA A 2 18.10 -2.98 3.79
C ALA A 2 17.13 -4.09 3.38
N GLU A 3 16.08 -4.30 4.17
CA GLU A 3 15.01 -5.25 3.85
C GLU A 3 14.06 -4.58 2.87
N LEU A 4 13.80 -5.20 1.71
CA LEU A 4 12.85 -4.67 0.73
C LEU A 4 11.48 -5.27 0.98
N THR A 5 10.44 -4.48 0.77
CA THR A 5 9.06 -4.95 0.69
C THR A 5 8.37 -4.35 -0.52
N ASN A 6 7.32 -5.02 -1.02
CA ASN A 6 6.49 -4.52 -2.09
C ASN A 6 5.01 -4.40 -1.69
N ALA A 7 4.22 -3.72 -2.53
CA ALA A 7 2.80 -3.54 -2.26
C ALA A 7 2.04 -4.87 -2.08
N ALA A 8 2.39 -5.91 -2.84
CA ALA A 8 1.70 -7.20 -2.73
C ALA A 8 1.95 -7.87 -1.38
N GLU A 9 3.20 -7.86 -0.90
CA GLU A 9 3.55 -8.40 0.42
C GLU A 9 2.83 -7.66 1.53
N MET A 10 2.83 -6.32 1.49
CA MET A 10 2.14 -5.49 2.46
C MET A 10 0.62 -5.74 2.48
N ALA A 11 -0.02 -5.85 1.31
CA ALA A 11 -1.45 -6.13 1.20
C ALA A 11 -1.81 -7.52 1.74
N ASN A 12 -1.03 -8.53 1.35
CA ASN A 12 -1.22 -9.91 1.81
C ASN A 12 -1.03 -10.02 3.33
N ALA A 13 -0.08 -9.30 3.92
CA ALA A 13 0.17 -9.29 5.37
C ALA A 13 -1.04 -8.82 6.19
N VAL A 14 -1.91 -7.99 5.61
CA VAL A 14 -3.13 -7.49 6.27
C VAL A 14 -4.42 -8.08 5.68
N GLY A 15 -4.32 -9.03 4.76
CA GLY A 15 -5.46 -9.72 4.15
C GLY A 15 -6.28 -8.88 3.18
N ILE A 16 -5.71 -7.83 2.58
CA ILE A 16 -6.35 -7.08 1.49
C ILE A 16 -5.85 -7.61 0.15
N ASP A 17 -6.71 -7.55 -0.86
CA ASP A 17 -6.34 -7.82 -2.23
C ASP A 17 -5.20 -6.88 -2.71
N PRO A 18 -4.08 -7.43 -3.22
CA PRO A 18 -2.95 -6.63 -3.70
C PRO A 18 -3.27 -5.64 -4.83
N GLU A 19 -4.26 -5.93 -5.68
CA GLU A 19 -4.66 -5.04 -6.76
C GLU A 19 -5.36 -3.79 -6.19
N THR A 20 -6.28 -4.01 -5.24
CA THR A 20 -6.95 -2.92 -4.50
C THR A 20 -5.94 -1.97 -3.84
N PHE A 21 -4.87 -2.53 -3.25
CA PHE A 21 -3.84 -1.68 -2.66
C PHE A 21 -3.03 -0.90 -3.70
N ARG A 22 -2.63 -1.55 -4.80
CA ARG A 22 -1.91 -0.87 -5.89
C ARG A 22 -2.74 0.23 -6.55
N GLU A 23 -4.06 0.04 -6.69
CA GLU A 23 -4.96 1.09 -7.15
C GLU A 23 -4.94 2.29 -6.21
N GLY A 24 -5.06 2.07 -4.89
CA GLY A 24 -4.96 3.15 -3.91
C GLY A 24 -3.62 3.88 -3.92
N LEU A 25 -2.52 3.19 -4.21
CA LEU A 25 -1.19 3.79 -4.37
C LEU A 25 -1.11 4.64 -5.64
N ARG A 26 -1.67 4.16 -6.77
CA ARG A 26 -1.74 4.93 -8.03
C ARG A 26 -2.59 6.19 -7.86
N ASP A 27 -3.71 6.11 -7.15
CA ASP A 27 -4.56 7.26 -6.85
C ASP A 27 -3.87 8.33 -5.99
N SER A 28 -2.81 7.95 -5.27
CA SER A 28 -2.03 8.85 -4.41
C SER A 28 -0.96 9.64 -5.17
N ASP A 29 -0.72 9.33 -6.45
CA ASP A 29 0.17 10.06 -7.38
C ASP A 29 1.54 10.42 -6.79
N PHE A 30 2.24 9.41 -6.26
CA PHE A 30 3.54 9.62 -5.62
C PHE A 30 4.62 10.01 -6.64
N PRO A 31 5.36 11.12 -6.44
CA PRO A 31 6.33 11.63 -7.43
C PRO A 31 7.61 10.79 -7.55
N TRP A 32 7.84 9.87 -6.61
CA TRP A 32 9.00 8.97 -6.57
C TRP A 32 8.70 7.61 -7.20
N HIS A 33 7.45 7.35 -7.59
CA HIS A 33 7.07 6.11 -8.24
C HIS A 33 7.20 6.25 -9.75
N GLU A 34 8.03 5.41 -10.36
CA GLU A 34 8.19 5.33 -11.81
C GLU A 34 7.70 3.95 -12.30
N PRO A 35 6.61 3.89 -13.09
CA PRO A 35 6.19 2.65 -13.74
C PRO A 35 7.31 2.13 -14.66
N PRO A 36 7.61 0.82 -14.70
CA PRO A 36 6.75 -0.31 -14.32
C PRO A 36 7.01 -0.90 -12.92
N ASP A 37 7.52 -0.13 -11.97
CA ASP A 37 7.87 -0.64 -10.63
C ASP A 37 6.69 -1.31 -9.90
N ASP A 38 6.97 -2.41 -9.19
CA ASP A 38 5.98 -3.17 -8.40
C ASP A 38 5.67 -2.55 -7.03
N TRP A 39 5.98 -1.26 -6.87
CA TRP A 39 5.99 -0.53 -5.60
C TRP A 39 6.96 -1.18 -4.60
N THR A 40 8.17 -1.47 -5.06
CA THR A 40 9.22 -2.08 -4.22
C THR A 40 10.02 -0.99 -3.53
N VAL A 41 10.02 -1.00 -2.21
CA VAL A 41 10.65 0.04 -1.38
C VAL A 41 11.45 -0.59 -0.25
N GLU A 42 12.42 0.16 0.28
CA GLU A 42 13.11 -0.23 1.50
C GLU A 42 12.17 -0.12 2.72
N THR A 43 12.16 -1.14 3.56
CA THR A 43 11.46 -1.16 4.84
C THR A 43 11.98 -0.02 5.71
N ASP A 44 11.08 0.59 6.48
CA ASP A 44 11.29 1.81 7.28
C ASP A 44 11.78 3.05 6.52
N SER A 45 11.77 3.03 5.18
CA SER A 45 11.98 4.24 4.38
C SER A 45 10.75 5.15 4.39
N ARG A 46 10.94 6.42 4.01
CA ARG A 46 9.83 7.36 3.80
C ARG A 46 8.80 6.86 2.77
N GLN A 47 9.24 6.09 1.78
CA GLN A 47 8.37 5.51 0.76
C GLN A 47 7.52 4.39 1.36
N HIS A 48 8.12 3.54 2.20
CA HIS A 48 7.40 2.53 2.96
C HIS A 48 6.38 3.14 3.92
N GLU A 49 6.72 4.21 4.64
CA GLU A 49 5.76 4.94 5.49
C GLU A 49 4.59 5.53 4.69
N ALA A 50 4.87 6.08 3.49
CA ALA A 50 3.83 6.57 2.59
C ALA A 50 2.90 5.44 2.14
N MET A 51 3.45 4.28 1.75
CA MET A 51 2.67 3.09 1.41
C MET A 51 1.83 2.58 2.59
N ARG A 52 2.38 2.54 3.81
CA ARG A 52 1.64 2.17 5.03
C ARG A 52 0.47 3.12 5.29
N THR A 53 0.64 4.41 5.01
CA THR A 53 -0.42 5.40 5.18
C THR A 53 -1.60 5.12 4.24
N VAL A 54 -1.34 4.84 2.97
CA VAL A 54 -2.38 4.44 2.01
C VAL A 54 -3.07 3.15 2.45
N LEU A 55 -2.30 2.16 2.91
CA LEU A 55 -2.85 0.89 3.40
C LEU A 55 -3.79 1.09 4.60
N LEU A 56 -3.41 1.95 5.55
CA LEU A 56 -4.25 2.30 6.70
C LEU A 56 -5.56 2.99 6.27
N VAL A 57 -5.49 3.92 5.32
CA VAL A 57 -6.69 4.58 4.76
C VAL A 57 -7.63 3.57 4.11
N LEU A 58 -7.09 2.60 3.35
CA LEU A 58 -7.90 1.54 2.74
C LEU A 58 -8.56 0.64 3.80
N LEU A 59 -7.81 0.21 4.82
CA LEU A 59 -8.35 -0.60 5.91
C LEU A 59 -9.49 0.11 6.66
N LEU A 60 -9.34 1.41 6.93
CA LEU A 60 -10.39 2.20 7.56
C LEU A 60 -11.66 2.26 6.70
N LYS A 61 -11.50 2.54 5.39
CA LYS A 61 -12.63 2.55 4.45
C LYS A 61 -13.35 1.20 4.37
N LEU A 62 -12.59 0.10 4.35
CA LEU A 62 -13.16 -1.26 4.32
C LEU A 62 -13.96 -1.56 5.58
N ARG A 63 -13.45 -1.18 6.76
CA ARG A 63 -14.16 -1.33 8.03
C ARG A 63 -15.44 -0.49 8.07
N GLU A 64 -15.40 0.75 7.58
CA GLU A 64 -16.61 1.58 7.50
C GLU A 64 -17.68 0.98 6.58
N LYS A 65 -17.27 0.34 5.49
CA LYS A 65 -18.19 -0.35 4.58
C LYS A 65 -18.84 -1.57 5.24
N GLU A 66 -18.05 -2.37 5.95
CA GLU A 66 -18.56 -3.53 6.71
C GLU A 66 -19.60 -3.11 7.76
N ASN A 67 -19.33 -2.06 8.54
CA ASN A 67 -20.25 -1.56 9.57
C ASN A 67 -21.57 -0.96 9.03
N ARG A 68 -21.67 -0.69 7.72
CA ARG A 68 -22.88 -0.16 7.08
C ARG A 68 -23.75 -1.25 6.43
N THR A 69 -23.31 -2.50 6.46
CA THR A 69 -24.00 -3.65 5.83
C THR A 69 -24.62 -4.54 6.90
#